data_AF-A0A958G695-F1
#
_entry.id   AF-A0A958G695-F1
#
_cell.length_a   1.000
_cell.length_b   1.000
_cell.length_c   1.000
_cell.angle_alpha   90.00
_cell.angle_beta   90.00
_cell.angle_gamma   90.00
#
_symmetry.space_group_name_H-M   'P 1'
#
loop_
_entity.id
_entity.type
_entity.pdbx_description
1 polymer ?
#
loop_
_entity_poly.entity_id
_entity_poly.type
_entity_poly.pdbx_seq_one_letter_code
_entity_poly.pdbx_strand_id
1 'polypeptide(L)'
;MKLTKPDMKPKATLLIAMICWIGSTMFAQQPQFDQPANSHPSFFRTVAGDVGYVFTSPLRMSTADGVKLALFSGITAGLILYGDEGWDEEFGIEGYHDLLKPLQSFTKPGKWYDDTSTLVFFGGLSAAMLGGGLAFRDHKLLETTRLMSESFVLTQLLMVVSKRLIGRSRPFNNEGATEFHLFRLRNERAYHSMPSSHTASIFSMMTVIAKQYPQWW
;
A
#
# COMPACT_ATOMS: atom_id res chain seq x y z
N MET A 1 -39.19 12.55 14.84
CA MET A 1 -37.88 13.23 14.86
C MET A 1 -37.47 13.48 13.40
N LYS A 2 -37.51 14.72 12.92
CA LYS A 2 -37.21 15.06 11.52
C LYS A 2 -35.70 14.86 11.28
N LEU A 3 -35.35 13.97 10.34
CA LEU A 3 -33.99 13.77 9.85
C LEU A 3 -33.60 15.01 9.02
N THR A 4 -32.84 15.92 9.61
CA THR A 4 -32.14 16.98 8.87
C THR A 4 -30.98 16.34 8.12
N LYS A 5 -30.97 16.46 6.79
CA LYS A 5 -29.83 16.05 5.96
C LYS A 5 -28.58 16.83 6.43
N PRO A 6 -27.43 16.17 6.62
CA PRO A 6 -26.18 16.89 6.85
C PRO A 6 -25.86 17.70 5.60
N ASP A 7 -25.72 19.02 5.80
CA ASP A 7 -25.38 19.97 4.74
C ASP A 7 -23.89 19.80 4.41
N MET A 8 -23.58 18.86 3.52
CA MET A 8 -22.22 18.70 2.98
C MET A 8 -21.88 19.96 2.18
N LYS A 9 -20.91 20.73 2.66
CA LYS A 9 -20.46 21.95 1.98
C LYS A 9 -20.02 21.60 0.55
N PRO A 10 -20.37 22.41 -0.46
CA PRO A 10 -20.14 22.10 -1.88
C PRO A 10 -18.66 21.83 -2.25
N LYS A 11 -17.72 22.33 -1.44
CA LYS A 11 -16.27 22.13 -1.62
C LYS A 11 -15.83 20.67 -1.37
N ALA A 12 -16.43 20.00 -0.38
CA ALA A 12 -16.14 18.60 -0.05
C ALA A 12 -16.58 17.63 -1.17
N THR A 13 -17.78 17.86 -1.70
CA THR A 13 -18.35 17.07 -2.80
C THR A 13 -17.53 17.20 -4.09
N LEU A 14 -17.05 18.40 -4.39
CA LEU A 14 -16.19 18.65 -5.56
C LEU A 14 -14.82 17.96 -5.43
N LEU A 15 -14.21 17.96 -4.24
CA LEU A 15 -12.93 17.30 -4.00
C LEU A 15 -13.04 15.77 -4.16
N ILE A 16 -14.08 15.16 -3.57
CA ILE A 16 -14.33 13.71 -3.69
C ILE A 16 -14.62 13.33 -5.15
N ALA A 17 -15.43 14.11 -5.85
CA ALA A 17 -15.70 13.90 -7.27
C ALA A 17 -14.42 14.04 -8.12
N MET A 18 -13.54 14.97 -7.78
CA MET A 18 -12.24 15.17 -8.45
C MET A 18 -11.30 13.99 -8.22
N ILE A 19 -11.21 13.46 -7.00
CA ILE A 19 -10.38 12.28 -6.67
C ILE A 19 -10.89 11.04 -7.42
N CYS A 20 -12.21 10.81 -7.43
CA CYS A 20 -12.82 9.71 -8.18
C CYS A 20 -12.63 9.84 -9.71
N TRP A 21 -12.62 11.07 -10.24
CA TRP A 21 -12.40 11.34 -11.66
C TRP A 21 -10.92 11.20 -12.08
N ILE A 22 -9.98 11.59 -11.21
CA ILE A 22 -8.56 11.32 -11.44
C ILE A 22 -8.31 9.81 -11.43
N GLY A 23 -8.88 9.08 -10.46
CA GLY A 23 -8.74 7.63 -10.37
C GLY A 23 -9.22 6.85 -11.60
N SER A 24 -10.23 7.34 -12.32
CA SER A 24 -10.78 6.68 -13.52
C SER A 24 -10.00 6.96 -14.82
N THR A 25 -9.13 7.97 -14.83
CA THR A 25 -8.27 8.28 -15.99
C THR A 25 -6.87 7.66 -15.89
N MET A 26 -6.54 7.06 -14.74
CA MET A 26 -5.25 6.43 -14.52
C MET A 26 -5.25 5.01 -15.12
N PHE A 27 -4.86 4.89 -16.39
CA PHE A 27 -4.27 3.64 -16.84
C PHE A 27 -3.00 3.43 -16.02
N ALA A 28 -3.05 2.53 -15.04
CA ALA A 28 -1.85 2.01 -14.42
C ALA A 28 -0.98 1.47 -15.55
N GLN A 29 0.19 2.08 -15.80
CA GLN A 29 1.19 1.45 -16.65
C GLN A 29 1.44 0.08 -16.02
N GLN A 30 1.00 -0.99 -16.70
CA GLN A 30 1.42 -2.32 -16.33
C GLN A 30 2.81 -2.48 -16.94
N PRO A 31 3.90 -2.33 -16.17
CA PRO A 31 5.16 -2.83 -16.64
C PRO A 31 4.94 -4.32 -16.91
N GLN A 32 5.11 -4.69 -18.18
CA GLN A 32 5.24 -6.07 -18.58
C GLN A 32 6.59 -6.52 -18.04
N PHE A 33 6.58 -7.03 -16.81
CA PHE A 33 7.73 -7.75 -16.29
C PHE A 33 7.74 -9.08 -17.03
N ASP A 34 8.40 -9.11 -18.18
CA ASP A 34 8.80 -10.36 -18.81
C ASP A 34 9.75 -11.05 -17.82
N GLN A 35 9.20 -11.88 -16.94
CA GLN A 35 9.96 -12.79 -16.12
C GLN A 35 10.57 -13.80 -17.10
N PRO A 36 11.89 -13.80 -17.34
CA PRO A 36 12.47 -14.80 -18.22
C PRO A 36 12.15 -16.17 -17.62
N ALA A 37 11.42 -16.97 -18.39
CA ALA A 37 11.12 -18.36 -18.08
C ALA A 37 12.42 -19.18 -18.14
N ASN A 38 13.31 -19.02 -17.17
CA ASN A 38 14.58 -19.71 -17.12
C ASN A 38 14.82 -20.37 -15.75
N SER A 39 15.46 -21.52 -15.86
CA SER A 39 15.63 -22.58 -14.87
C SER A 39 16.31 -22.18 -13.57
N HIS A 40 15.71 -22.66 -12.47
CA HIS A 40 16.13 -22.67 -11.06
C HIS A 40 17.52 -22.11 -10.69
N PRO A 41 17.65 -20.80 -10.41
CA PRO A 41 18.44 -20.34 -9.27
C PRO A 41 17.66 -20.65 -7.97
N SER A 42 18.36 -20.70 -6.82
CA SER A 42 17.68 -20.79 -5.53
C SER A 42 16.76 -19.58 -5.33
N PHE A 43 15.58 -19.78 -4.72
CA PHE A 43 14.60 -18.72 -4.38
C PHE A 43 15.27 -17.45 -3.84
N PHE A 44 16.23 -17.62 -2.92
CA PHE A 44 16.98 -16.52 -2.32
C PHE A 44 17.80 -15.71 -3.31
N ARG A 45 18.39 -16.34 -4.34
CA ARG A 45 19.17 -15.65 -5.37
C ARG A 45 18.27 -14.82 -6.27
N THR A 46 17.10 -15.34 -6.62
CA THR A 46 16.08 -14.60 -7.39
C THR A 46 15.61 -13.37 -6.60
N VAL A 47 15.19 -13.58 -5.35
CA VAL A 47 14.77 -12.49 -4.46
C VAL A 47 15.88 -11.45 -4.31
N ALA A 48 17.14 -11.85 -4.07
CA ALA A 48 18.25 -10.91 -3.93
C ALA A 48 18.52 -10.10 -5.22
N GLY A 49 18.40 -10.74 -6.38
CA GLY A 49 18.50 -10.07 -7.68
C GLY A 49 17.40 -9.03 -7.87
N ASP A 50 16.16 -9.39 -7.55
CA ASP A 50 15.00 -8.51 -7.64
C ASP A 50 15.09 -7.33 -6.67
N VAL A 51 15.53 -7.56 -5.44
CA VAL A 51 15.85 -6.50 -4.47
C VAL A 51 16.85 -5.53 -5.11
N GLY A 52 17.97 -6.04 -5.59
CA GLY A 52 19.02 -5.20 -6.21
C GLY A 52 18.49 -4.40 -7.40
N TYR A 53 17.68 -5.04 -8.25
CA TYR A 53 17.03 -4.39 -9.37
C TYR A 53 16.11 -3.26 -8.93
N VAL A 54 15.23 -3.48 -7.94
CA VAL A 54 14.30 -2.46 -7.44
C VAL A 54 15.05 -1.30 -6.79
N PHE A 55 16.05 -1.56 -5.95
CA PHE A 55 16.84 -0.50 -5.29
C PHE A 55 17.62 0.37 -6.27
N THR A 56 18.07 -0.20 -7.38
CA THR A 56 18.79 0.53 -8.43
C THR A 56 17.86 1.15 -9.48
N SER A 57 16.55 0.91 -9.38
CA SER A 57 15.54 1.44 -10.30
C SER A 57 15.58 2.97 -10.45
N PRO A 58 15.74 3.78 -9.38
CA PRO A 58 15.83 5.24 -9.53
C PRO A 58 16.96 5.71 -10.44
N LEU A 59 18.07 4.97 -10.49
CA LEU A 59 19.23 5.30 -11.34
C LEU A 59 18.99 4.98 -12.82
N ARG A 60 17.98 4.18 -13.14
CA ARG A 60 17.61 3.78 -14.50
C ARG A 60 16.33 4.44 -14.98
N MET A 61 15.72 5.30 -14.18
CA MET A 61 14.44 5.93 -14.49
C MET A 61 14.59 6.92 -15.64
N SER A 62 13.65 6.90 -16.59
CA SER A 62 13.61 7.88 -17.68
C SER A 62 13.29 9.29 -17.15
N THR A 63 13.67 10.33 -17.89
CA THR A 63 13.34 11.71 -17.51
C THR A 63 11.83 11.94 -17.42
N ALA A 64 11.05 11.36 -18.34
CA ALA A 64 9.60 11.42 -18.34
C ALA A 64 9.00 10.79 -17.09
N ASP A 65 9.49 9.61 -16.69
CA ASP A 65 8.99 8.93 -15.48
C ASP A 65 9.44 9.64 -14.21
N GLY A 66 10.62 10.26 -14.22
CA GLY A 66 11.08 11.12 -13.14
C GLY A 66 10.20 12.36 -12.94
N VAL A 67 9.79 13.01 -14.02
CA VAL A 67 8.84 14.14 -13.96
C VAL A 67 7.50 13.70 -13.41
N LYS A 68 6.95 12.55 -13.85
CA LYS A 68 5.71 12.01 -13.29
C LYS A 68 5.87 11.76 -11.78
N LEU A 69 6.94 11.06 -11.37
CA LEU A 69 7.20 10.76 -9.97
C LEU A 69 7.29 12.05 -9.12
N ALA A 70 8.01 13.05 -9.61
CA ALA A 70 8.15 14.34 -8.93
C ALA A 70 6.81 15.07 -8.82
N LEU A 71 6.01 15.08 -9.89
CA LEU A 71 4.69 15.70 -9.90
C LEU A 71 3.75 15.03 -8.89
N PHE A 72 3.65 13.69 -8.92
CA PHE A 72 2.80 12.96 -7.98
C PHE A 72 3.26 13.14 -6.53
N SER A 73 4.56 12.99 -6.29
CA SER A 73 5.13 13.16 -4.94
C SER A 73 4.90 14.58 -4.42
N GLY A 74 5.04 15.59 -5.28
CA GLY A 74 4.80 16.99 -4.95
C GLY A 74 3.33 17.28 -4.64
N ILE A 75 2.39 16.74 -5.43
CA ILE A 75 0.96 16.86 -5.16
C ILE A 75 0.61 16.19 -3.83
N THR A 76 1.05 14.95 -3.61
CA THR A 76 0.79 14.22 -2.36
C THR A 76 1.38 14.94 -1.16
N ALA A 77 2.62 15.42 -1.25
CA ALA A 77 3.24 16.20 -0.18
C ALA A 77 2.48 17.50 0.07
N GLY A 78 2.06 18.22 -0.97
CA GLY A 78 1.25 19.41 -0.84
C GLY A 78 -0.09 19.15 -0.15
N LEU A 79 -0.78 18.07 -0.52
CA LEU A 79 -2.03 17.66 0.14
C LEU A 79 -1.82 17.35 1.61
N ILE A 80 -0.74 16.66 1.97
CA ILE A 80 -0.42 16.36 3.38
C ILE A 80 -0.04 17.63 4.14
N LEU A 81 0.78 18.52 3.57
CA LEU A 81 1.28 19.69 4.29
C LEU A 81 0.23 20.80 4.46
N TYR A 82 -0.71 20.92 3.51
CA TYR A 82 -1.70 22.01 3.50
C TYR A 82 -3.14 21.53 3.71
N GLY A 83 -3.42 20.23 3.53
CA GLY A 83 -4.78 19.68 3.60
C GLY A 83 -5.11 19.00 4.94
N ASP A 84 -4.11 18.60 5.72
CA ASP A 84 -4.30 17.79 6.95
C ASP A 84 -5.22 18.50 7.96
N GLU A 85 -4.90 19.74 8.33
CA GLU A 85 -5.68 20.53 9.29
C GLU A 85 -7.12 20.78 8.81
N GLY A 86 -7.30 21.13 7.54
CA GLY A 86 -8.61 21.40 6.96
C GLY A 86 -9.47 20.15 6.79
N TRP A 87 -8.86 18.98 6.60
CA TRP A 87 -9.57 17.71 6.46
C TRP A 87 -9.95 17.10 7.80
N ASP A 88 -9.11 17.22 8.82
CA ASP A 88 -9.46 16.77 10.17
C ASP A 88 -10.65 17.57 10.72
N GLU A 89 -10.73 18.87 10.42
CA GLU A 89 -11.87 19.72 10.83
C GLU A 89 -13.14 19.48 9.99
N GLU A 90 -13.02 19.30 8.67
CA GLU A 90 -14.17 19.16 7.75
C GLU A 90 -14.69 17.70 7.65
N PHE A 91 -13.80 16.71 7.82
CA PHE A 91 -14.08 15.26 7.66
C PHE A 91 -13.72 14.42 8.89
N GLY A 92 -13.40 15.06 10.03
CA GLY A 92 -13.15 14.38 11.30
C GLY A 92 -14.16 13.27 11.57
N ILE A 93 -13.64 12.03 11.65
CA ILE A 93 -14.44 10.80 11.65
C ILE A 93 -15.33 10.69 12.91
N GLU A 94 -15.09 11.50 13.93
CA GLU A 94 -15.87 11.51 15.18
C GLU A 94 -17.37 11.81 14.96
N GLY A 95 -17.75 12.54 13.90
CA GLY A 95 -19.15 12.92 13.62
C GLY A 95 -19.87 12.14 12.49
N TYR A 96 -19.16 11.40 11.65
CA TYR A 96 -19.71 10.82 10.40
C TYR A 96 -20.26 9.39 10.53
N HIS A 97 -20.45 8.92 11.77
CA HIS A 97 -20.83 7.54 12.05
C HIS A 97 -22.13 7.10 11.37
N ASP A 98 -23.11 7.99 11.16
CA ASP A 98 -24.42 7.66 10.60
C ASP A 98 -24.46 7.58 9.07
N LEU A 99 -23.72 8.43 8.37
CA LEU A 99 -23.64 8.44 6.90
C LEU A 99 -22.83 7.25 6.35
N LEU A 100 -21.84 6.80 7.12
CA LEU A 100 -20.96 5.70 6.74
C LEU A 100 -21.46 4.33 7.22
N LYS A 101 -22.59 4.24 7.95
CA LYS A 101 -23.18 2.97 8.41
C LYS A 101 -23.27 1.87 7.34
N PRO A 102 -23.78 2.14 6.11
CA PRO A 102 -23.81 1.10 5.07
C PRO A 102 -22.41 0.67 4.60
N LEU A 103 -21.41 1.56 4.71
CA LEU A 103 -20.02 1.28 4.36
C LEU A 103 -19.24 0.59 5.50
N GLN A 104 -19.70 0.67 6.76
CA GLN A 104 -19.04 0.03 7.91
C GLN A 104 -18.94 -1.49 7.76
N SER A 105 -19.86 -2.14 7.02
CA SER A 105 -19.76 -3.57 6.74
C SER A 105 -18.60 -3.90 5.78
N PHE A 106 -18.29 -3.01 4.83
CA PHE A 106 -17.14 -3.15 3.93
C PHE A 106 -15.81 -2.86 4.63
N THR A 107 -15.81 -2.13 5.75
CA THR A 107 -14.59 -1.87 6.53
C THR A 107 -14.23 -3.00 7.49
N LYS A 108 -15.12 -3.96 7.76
CA LYS A 108 -14.86 -5.08 8.68
C LYS A 108 -13.64 -5.94 8.28
N PRO A 109 -13.48 -6.36 7.01
CA PRO A 109 -12.30 -7.12 6.60
C PRO A 109 -11.02 -6.28 6.73
N GLY A 110 -11.10 -4.98 6.42
CA GLY A 110 -9.99 -4.05 6.58
C GLY A 110 -9.59 -3.87 8.04
N LYS A 111 -10.56 -3.69 8.95
CA LYS A 111 -10.33 -3.61 10.39
C LYS A 111 -9.71 -4.90 10.95
N TRP A 112 -10.24 -6.05 10.55
CA TRP A 112 -9.68 -7.32 10.98
C TRP A 112 -8.23 -7.51 10.52
N TYR A 113 -7.90 -7.09 9.29
CA TYR A 113 -6.52 -7.10 8.81
C TYR A 113 -5.62 -6.10 9.56
N ASP A 114 -6.14 -4.91 9.87
CA ASP A 114 -5.40 -3.86 10.61
C ASP A 114 -5.05 -4.32 12.03
N ASP A 115 -6.01 -4.96 12.72
CA ASP A 115 -5.83 -5.54 14.05
C ASP A 115 -4.92 -6.78 14.03
N THR A 116 -4.80 -7.45 12.87
CA THR A 116 -4.01 -8.66 12.71
C THR A 116 -2.55 -8.34 12.36
N SER A 117 -1.61 -9.12 12.90
CA SER A 117 -0.22 -9.02 12.46
C SER A 117 -0.10 -9.35 10.97
N THR A 118 0.59 -8.49 10.21
CA THR A 118 0.89 -8.72 8.79
C THR A 118 1.47 -10.11 8.53
N LEU A 119 2.32 -10.62 9.43
CA LEU A 119 2.92 -11.95 9.31
C LEU A 119 1.91 -13.08 9.50
N VAL A 120 0.95 -12.91 10.42
CA VAL A 120 -0.10 -13.91 10.65
C VAL A 120 -1.03 -13.98 9.44
N PHE A 121 -1.44 -12.82 8.91
CA PHE A 121 -2.24 -12.76 7.70
C PHE A 121 -1.53 -13.40 6.51
N PHE A 122 -0.29 -12.98 6.25
CA PHE A 122 0.54 -13.56 5.19
C PHE A 122 0.69 -15.08 5.34
N GLY A 123 1.02 -15.56 6.55
CA GLY A 123 1.19 -16.98 6.83
C GLY A 123 -0.10 -17.77 6.61
N GLY A 124 -1.23 -17.25 7.09
CA GLY A 124 -2.55 -17.88 6.90
C GLY A 124 -2.95 -17.95 5.44
N LEU A 125 -2.83 -16.85 4.70
CA LEU A 125 -3.16 -16.79 3.27
C LEU A 125 -2.26 -17.71 2.45
N SER A 126 -0.95 -17.65 2.67
CA SER A 126 0.03 -18.48 1.95
C SER A 126 -0.17 -19.97 2.24
N ALA A 127 -0.42 -20.34 3.49
CA ALA A 127 -0.69 -21.73 3.87
C ALA A 127 -1.99 -22.24 3.23
N ALA A 128 -3.05 -21.42 3.20
CA ALA A 128 -4.31 -21.78 2.55
C ALA A 128 -4.15 -21.98 1.05
N MET A 129 -3.44 -21.06 0.36
CA MET A 129 -3.20 -21.17 -1.08
C MET A 129 -2.27 -22.34 -1.41
N LEU A 130 -1.20 -22.56 -0.62
CA LEU A 130 -0.31 -23.71 -0.79
C LEU A 130 -1.05 -25.03 -0.56
N GLY A 131 -1.82 -25.13 0.52
CA GLY A 131 -2.62 -26.30 0.85
C GLY A 131 -3.67 -26.61 -0.21
N GLY A 132 -4.39 -25.58 -0.69
CA GLY A 132 -5.34 -25.70 -1.79
C GLY A 132 -4.65 -26.13 -3.09
N GLY A 133 -3.53 -25.51 -3.44
CA GLY A 133 -2.76 -25.85 -4.63
C GLY A 133 -2.28 -27.30 -4.62
N LEU A 134 -1.83 -27.81 -3.47
CA LEU A 134 -1.43 -29.21 -3.31
C LEU A 134 -2.62 -30.17 -3.33
N ALA A 135 -3.71 -29.84 -2.63
CA ALA A 135 -4.90 -30.69 -2.54
C ALA A 135 -5.60 -30.85 -3.90
N PHE A 136 -5.70 -29.77 -4.66
CA PHE A 136 -6.36 -29.74 -5.98
C PHE A 136 -5.39 -29.92 -7.16
N ARG A 137 -4.09 -30.07 -6.90
CA ARG A 137 -3.02 -30.13 -7.92
C ARG A 137 -3.06 -28.94 -8.88
N ASP A 138 -3.39 -27.76 -8.35
CA ASP A 138 -3.46 -26.51 -9.11
C ASP A 138 -2.08 -25.85 -9.18
N HIS A 139 -1.38 -26.08 -10.29
CA HIS A 139 -0.07 -25.49 -10.55
C HIS A 139 -0.09 -23.96 -10.58
N LYS A 140 -1.19 -23.35 -11.05
CA LYS A 140 -1.33 -21.90 -11.12
C LYS A 140 -1.47 -21.30 -9.73
N LEU A 141 -2.21 -21.96 -8.84
CA LEU A 141 -2.34 -21.52 -7.45
C LEU A 141 -1.00 -21.66 -6.69
N LEU A 142 -0.24 -22.74 -6.94
CA LEU A 142 1.10 -22.91 -6.38
C LEU A 142 2.06 -21.81 -6.85
N GLU A 143 2.04 -21.49 -8.15
CA GLU A 143 2.86 -20.41 -8.72
C GLU A 143 2.45 -19.04 -8.15
N THR A 144 1.15 -18.76 -8.06
CA THR A 144 0.63 -17.53 -7.44
C THR A 144 1.11 -17.40 -5.99
N THR A 145 1.05 -18.48 -5.21
CA THR A 145 1.51 -18.51 -3.81
C THR A 145 2.99 -18.16 -3.72
N ARG A 146 3.81 -18.72 -4.61
CA ARG A 146 5.24 -18.43 -4.69
C ARG A 146 5.48 -16.96 -5.00
N LEU A 147 4.89 -16.43 -6.07
CA LEU A 147 5.06 -15.03 -6.49
C LEU A 147 4.57 -14.05 -5.43
N MET A 148 3.46 -14.36 -4.75
CA MET A 148 2.93 -13.56 -3.66
C MET A 148 3.92 -13.52 -2.49
N SER A 149 4.54 -14.65 -2.16
CA SER A 149 5.55 -14.75 -1.11
C SER A 149 6.82 -13.98 -1.44
N GLU A 150 7.29 -14.06 -2.69
CA GLU A 150 8.43 -13.27 -3.17
C GLU A 150 8.13 -11.77 -3.05
N SER A 151 6.97 -11.33 -3.56
CA SER A 151 6.51 -9.93 -3.47
C SER A 151 6.41 -9.42 -2.03
N PHE A 152 5.87 -10.24 -1.12
CA PHE A 152 5.77 -9.91 0.30
C PHE A 152 7.15 -9.70 0.94
N VAL A 153 8.08 -10.64 0.74
CA VAL A 153 9.44 -10.56 1.30
C VAL A 153 10.18 -9.33 0.75
N LEU A 154 10.11 -9.10 -0.56
CA LEU A 154 10.70 -7.93 -1.21
C LEU A 154 10.16 -6.63 -0.61
N THR A 155 8.84 -6.55 -0.44
CA THR A 155 8.17 -5.39 0.14
C THR A 155 8.65 -5.15 1.57
N GLN A 156 8.71 -6.18 2.41
CA GLN A 156 9.14 -6.04 3.80
C GLN A 156 10.59 -5.56 3.92
N LEU A 157 11.49 -6.07 3.08
CA LEU A 157 12.88 -5.60 3.02
C LEU A 157 12.95 -4.13 2.62
N LEU A 158 12.19 -3.73 1.59
CA LEU A 158 12.11 -2.34 1.16
C LEU A 158 11.58 -1.45 2.28
N MET A 159 10.51 -1.85 2.97
CA MET A 159 9.93 -1.09 4.07
C MET A 159 10.90 -0.91 5.24
N VAL A 160 11.69 -1.92 5.60
CA VAL A 160 12.70 -1.81 6.66
C VAL A 160 13.76 -0.77 6.30
N VAL A 161 14.26 -0.80 5.06
CA VAL A 161 15.26 0.18 4.60
C VAL A 161 14.65 1.57 4.53
N SER A 162 13.49 1.73 3.87
CA SER A 162 12.82 3.03 3.73
C SER A 162 12.50 3.68 5.08
N LYS A 163 11.97 2.91 6.06
CA LYS A 163 11.65 3.44 7.39
C LYS A 163 12.87 3.98 8.12
N ARG A 164 14.01 3.29 8.02
CA ARG A 164 15.27 3.71 8.64
C ARG A 164 15.89 4.93 7.97
N LEU A 165 15.67 5.09 6.66
CA LEU A 165 16.16 6.24 5.90
C LEU A 165 15.32 7.50 6.18
N ILE A 166 13.99 7.38 6.14
CA ILE A 166 13.06 8.51 6.28
C ILE A 166 12.93 8.96 7.74
N GLY A 167 12.79 8.01 8.67
CA GLY A 167 12.77 8.30 10.11
C GLY A 167 11.65 9.24 10.57
N ARG A 168 10.46 9.16 9.98
CA ARG A 168 9.32 10.01 10.37
C ARG A 168 8.76 9.63 11.74
N SER A 169 8.53 10.64 12.56
CA SER A 169 7.93 10.50 13.90
C SER A 169 6.52 9.92 13.84
N ARG A 170 6.18 9.05 14.82
CA ARG A 170 4.83 8.50 14.96
C ARG A 170 3.89 9.53 15.61
N PRO A 171 2.58 9.50 15.30
CA PRO A 171 1.62 10.46 15.85
C PRO A 171 1.64 10.57 17.38
N PHE A 172 1.87 9.46 18.08
CA PHE A 172 1.91 9.44 19.54
C PHE A 172 3.09 10.19 20.18
N ASN A 173 4.09 10.61 19.39
CA ASN A 173 5.19 11.43 19.90
C ASN A 173 4.82 12.92 20.00
N ASN A 174 3.68 13.35 19.42
CA ASN A 174 3.23 14.75 19.38
C ASN A 174 4.27 15.74 18.81
N GLU A 175 5.19 15.26 17.96
CA GLU A 175 6.20 16.08 17.29
C GLU A 175 5.66 16.74 16.01
N GLY A 176 4.49 16.31 15.50
CA GLY A 176 3.88 16.82 14.27
C GLY A 176 4.15 15.94 13.05
N ALA A 177 3.37 16.15 11.98
CA ALA A 177 3.41 15.32 10.75
C ALA A 177 4.66 15.56 9.88
N THR A 178 5.37 16.66 10.11
CA THR A 178 6.50 17.14 9.32
C THR A 178 7.87 16.85 9.94
N GLU A 179 7.91 16.14 11.06
CA GLU A 179 9.16 15.81 11.76
C GLU A 179 9.80 14.54 11.20
N PHE A 180 10.91 14.73 10.50
CA PHE A 180 11.71 13.70 9.86
C PHE A 180 13.11 13.63 10.47
N HIS A 181 13.43 12.46 11.02
CA HIS A 181 14.75 12.18 11.59
C HIS A 181 15.51 11.25 10.65
N LEU A 182 16.13 11.81 9.62
CA LEU A 182 16.82 11.01 8.60
C LEU A 182 17.88 10.08 9.23
N PHE A 183 18.04 8.89 8.63
CA PHE A 183 19.05 7.90 9.02
C PHE A 183 18.98 7.42 10.47
N ARG A 184 17.77 7.26 11.02
CA ARG A 184 17.52 6.55 12.29
C ARG A 184 17.67 5.04 12.09
N LEU A 185 18.93 4.60 11.97
CA LEU A 185 19.32 3.21 11.76
C LEU A 185 19.12 2.32 12.99
N ARG A 186 19.01 2.92 14.18
CA ARG A 186 18.70 2.23 15.43
C ARG A 186 17.22 1.89 15.50
N ASN A 187 16.86 0.80 16.18
CA ASN A 187 15.48 0.35 16.29
C ASN A 187 14.66 1.24 17.23
N GLU A 188 14.27 2.40 16.74
CA GLU A 188 13.49 3.40 17.47
C GLU A 188 12.07 3.43 16.88
N ARG A 189 11.18 2.59 17.42
CA ARG A 189 9.79 2.44 16.92
C ARG A 189 9.04 3.78 16.81
N ALA A 190 9.39 4.73 17.68
CA ALA A 190 8.89 6.09 17.73
C ALA A 190 9.12 6.86 16.40
N TYR A 191 10.18 6.54 15.65
CA TYR A 191 10.59 7.27 14.44
C TYR A 191 10.44 6.44 13.16
N HIS A 192 9.75 5.30 13.21
CA HIS A 192 9.55 4.41 12.05
C HIS A 192 8.08 4.33 11.65
N SER A 193 7.45 5.48 11.41
CA SER A 193 6.04 5.59 11.04
C SER A 193 5.80 5.44 9.53
N MET A 194 6.74 5.92 8.71
CA MET A 194 6.59 6.04 7.25
C MET A 194 7.69 5.25 6.54
N PRO A 195 7.36 4.49 5.48
CA PRO A 195 6.03 4.12 4.96
C PRO A 195 5.28 3.06 5.81
N SER A 196 3.97 2.87 5.59
CA SER A 196 3.17 1.84 6.28
C SER A 196 3.49 0.43 5.77
N SER A 197 3.97 -0.46 6.65
CA SER A 197 4.26 -1.85 6.28
C SER A 197 3.01 -2.70 6.12
N HIS A 198 1.95 -2.47 6.91
CA HIS A 198 0.68 -3.18 6.77
C HIS A 198 0.04 -2.91 5.40
N THR A 199 -0.01 -1.63 5.01
CA THR A 199 -0.56 -1.20 3.73
C THR A 199 0.29 -1.69 2.57
N ALA A 200 1.61 -1.46 2.59
CA ALA A 200 2.48 -1.92 1.52
C ALA A 200 2.39 -3.43 1.32
N SER A 201 2.35 -4.20 2.42
CA SER A 201 2.24 -5.66 2.37
C SER A 201 0.95 -6.13 1.70
N ILE A 202 -0.23 -5.64 2.13
CA ILE A 202 -1.50 -6.10 1.54
C ILE A 202 -1.58 -5.78 0.05
N PHE A 203 -1.18 -4.57 -0.35
CA PHE A 203 -1.17 -4.19 -1.76
C PHE A 203 -0.18 -5.02 -2.57
N SER A 204 1.00 -5.33 -2.02
CA SER A 204 1.99 -6.18 -2.69
C SER A 204 1.49 -7.60 -2.96
N MET A 205 0.76 -8.19 -2.00
CA MET A 205 0.20 -9.53 -2.11
C MET A 205 -1.00 -9.54 -3.07
N MET A 206 -1.95 -8.63 -2.86
CA MET A 206 -3.18 -8.56 -3.65
C MET A 206 -2.90 -8.22 -5.11
N THR A 207 -1.88 -7.42 -5.40
CA THR A 207 -1.48 -7.09 -6.78
C THR A 207 -0.98 -8.32 -7.52
N VAL A 208 -0.25 -9.23 -6.86
CA VAL A 208 0.17 -10.49 -7.48
C VAL A 208 -1.04 -11.36 -7.79
N ILE A 209 -1.97 -11.49 -6.83
CA ILE A 209 -3.20 -12.27 -7.03
C ILE A 209 -4.02 -11.70 -8.19
N ALA A 210 -4.24 -10.38 -8.21
CA ALA A 210 -4.99 -9.72 -9.28
C ALA A 210 -4.31 -9.88 -10.65
N LYS A 211 -2.99 -9.89 -10.72
CA LYS A 211 -2.24 -10.15 -11.96
C LYS A 211 -2.33 -11.61 -12.42
N GLN A 212 -2.32 -12.57 -11.49
CA GLN A 212 -2.42 -13.99 -11.82
C GLN A 212 -3.85 -14.39 -12.21
N TYR A 213 -4.85 -13.69 -11.67
CA TYR A 213 -6.27 -13.90 -11.95
C TYR A 213 -6.89 -12.60 -12.47
N PRO A 214 -6.55 -12.17 -13.70
CA PRO A 214 -7.10 -10.95 -14.28
C PRO A 214 -8.58 -11.19 -14.58
N GLN A 215 -9.45 -10.56 -13.79
CA GLN A 215 -10.90 -10.67 -13.91
C GLN A 215 -11.52 -9.28 -13.74
N TRP A 216 -12.62 -9.01 -14.46
CA TRP A 216 -13.19 -7.66 -14.60
C TRP A 216 -14.42 -7.41 -13.71
N TRP A 217 -14.76 -8.34 -12.82
CA TRP A 217 -15.99 -8.31 -12.00
C TRP A 217 -15.75 -7.94 -10.54
#